data_AF-A0A9E1ZE70-F1
#
_entry.id   AF-A0A9E1ZE70-F1
#
_cell.length_a   1.000
_cell.length_b   1.000
_cell.length_c   1.000
_cell.angle_alpha   90.00
_cell.angle_beta   90.00
_cell.angle_gamma   90.00
#
_symmetry.space_group_name_H-M   'P 1'
#
loop_
_entity.id
_entity.type
_entity.pdbx_description
1 polymer ?
#
loop_
_entity_poly.entity_id
_entity_poly.type
_entity_poly.pdbx_seq_one_letter_code
_entity_poly.pdbx_strand_id
1 'polypeptide(L)' 'MRILISILIFTSLSIHAATKPLKIYLLVGQSNMQGHAAERTVEHLGMDPKTAPLLKAIRNPDGTAKLQRDVWI' A
#
# COMPACT_ATOMS: atom_id res chain seq x y z
N MET A 1 -46.24 6.25 10.11
CA MET A 1 -45.20 7.16 9.58
C MET A 1 -43.82 6.95 10.21
N ARG A 2 -43.67 7.03 11.54
CA ARG A 2 -42.37 6.89 12.25
C ARG A 2 -41.62 5.59 11.98
N ILE A 3 -42.33 4.45 11.94
CA ILE A 3 -41.73 3.13 11.68
C ILE A 3 -41.18 3.02 10.25
N LEU A 4 -41.92 3.54 9.25
CA LEU A 4 -41.44 3.59 7.87
C LEU A 4 -40.19 4.45 7.71
N ILE A 5 -40.14 5.61 8.39
CA ILE A 5 -38.97 6.49 8.37
C ILE A 5 -37.77 5.78 9.01
N SER A 6 -37.97 5.05 10.11
CA SER A 6 -36.91 4.31 10.78
C SER A 6 -36.36 3.17 9.92
N ILE A 7 -37.22 2.46 9.19
CA ILE A 7 -36.83 1.39 8.25
C ILE A 7 -36.05 1.98 7.07
N LEU A 8 -36.48 3.12 6.52
CA LEU A 8 -35.82 3.78 5.39
C LEU A 8 -34.40 4.27 5.74
N ILE A 9 -34.22 4.78 6.97
CA ILE A 9 -32.88 5.19 7.46
C ILE A 9 -31.99 3.95 7.61
N PHE A 10 -32.48 2.88 8.23
CA PHE A 10 -31.69 1.66 8.48
C PHE A 10 -31.24 0.95 7.19
N THR A 11 -32.07 0.95 6.14
CA THR A 11 -31.70 0.39 4.83
C THR A 11 -30.71 1.27 4.07
N SER A 12 -30.79 2.60 4.20
CA SER A 12 -29.84 3.53 3.55
C SER A 12 -28.41 3.43 4.08
N LEU A 13 -28.23 3.11 5.37
CA LEU A 13 -26.92 2.89 6.00
C LEU A 13 -26.25 1.57 5.58
N SER A 14 -27.02 0.61 5.06
CA SER A 14 -26.51 -0.72 4.70
C SER A 14 -25.89 -0.81 3.29
N ILE A 15 -25.96 0.25 2.48
CA ILE A 15 -25.63 0.19 1.04
C ILE A 15 -24.17 0.53 0.70
N HIS A 16 -23.33 0.97 1.64
CA HIS A 16 -22.00 1.47 1.29
C HIS A 16 -20.83 0.70 1.91
N ALA A 17 -20.41 -0.38 1.23
CA ALA A 17 -19.01 -0.84 1.22
C ALA A 17 -18.74 -1.79 0.04
N ALA A 18 -18.93 -1.35 -1.21
CA ALA A 18 -18.32 -2.06 -2.33
C ALA A 18 -16.80 -1.90 -2.22
N THR A 19 -16.06 -3.00 -2.12
CA THR A 19 -14.60 -2.98 -2.06
C THR A 19 -14.06 -2.33 -3.34
N LYS A 20 -13.06 -1.44 -3.20
CA LYS A 20 -12.41 -0.84 -4.36
C LYS A 20 -11.81 -1.97 -5.22
N PRO A 21 -11.87 -1.88 -6.56
CA PRO A 21 -11.24 -2.87 -7.43
C PRO A 21 -9.76 -3.07 -7.06
N LEU A 22 -9.31 -4.33 -7.06
CA LEU A 22 -7.90 -4.66 -6.87
C LEU A 22 -7.07 -4.07 -8.01
N LYS A 23 -5.98 -3.38 -7.67
CA LYS A 23 -5.01 -2.91 -8.66
C LYS A 23 -3.91 -3.94 -8.82
N ILE A 24 -3.79 -4.48 -10.04
CA ILE A 24 -2.78 -5.47 -10.40
C ILE A 24 -1.71 -4.78 -11.26
N TYR A 25 -0.46 -4.89 -10.85
CA TYR A 25 0.70 -4.40 -11.61
C TYR A 25 1.54 -5.60 -12.01
N LEU A 26 1.82 -5.72 -13.32
CA LEU A 26 2.68 -6.77 -13.86
C LEU A 26 4.03 -6.15 -14.26
N LEU A 27 5.11 -6.57 -13.60
CA LEU A 27 6.46 -6.15 -13.93
C LEU A 27 7.07 -7.17 -14.90
N VAL A 28 7.35 -6.76 -16.13
CA VAL A 28 7.88 -7.63 -17.20
C VAL A 28 9.10 -7.02 -17.87
N GLY A 29 10.16 -7.80 -18.01
CA GLY A 29 11.39 -7.36 -18.67
C GLY A 29 12.50 -8.40 -18.58
N GLN A 30 13.73 -7.98 -18.91
CA GLN A 30 14.93 -8.81 -18.83
C GLN A 30 15.40 -8.99 -17.37
N SER A 31 16.59 -9.57 -17.17
CA SER A 31 17.19 -9.87 -15.85
C SER A 31 17.27 -8.69 -14.89
N ASN A 32 17.26 -7.44 -15.37
CA ASN A 32 17.28 -6.25 -14.53
C ASN A 32 15.90 -5.77 -14.07
N MET A 33 14.78 -6.36 -14.51
CA MET A 33 13.43 -5.94 -14.10
C MET A 33 13.16 -6.17 -12.61
N GLN A 34 13.74 -7.23 -12.04
CA GLN A 34 13.68 -7.49 -10.60
C GLN A 34 14.42 -6.41 -9.77
N GLY A 35 15.41 -5.75 -10.38
CA GLY A 35 16.38 -4.91 -9.70
C GLY A 35 17.37 -5.71 -8.85
N HIS A 36 18.63 -5.31 -8.86
CA HIS A 36 19.69 -5.92 -8.03
C HIS A 36 19.90 -5.14 -6.73
N ALA A 37 18.80 -4.70 -6.11
CA ALA A 37 18.85 -3.88 -4.90
C ALA A 37 19.33 -4.70 -3.70
N ALA A 38 20.09 -4.05 -2.82
CA ALA A 38 20.50 -4.60 -1.53
C ALA A 38 20.01 -3.67 -0.41
N GLU A 39 19.80 -4.19 0.79
CA GLU A 39 19.35 -3.39 1.93
C GLU A 39 20.25 -2.16 2.16
N ARG A 40 21.58 -2.32 2.05
CA ARG A 40 22.56 -1.22 2.14
C ARG A 40 22.35 -0.09 1.12
N THR A 41 21.68 -0.36 0.00
CA THR A 41 21.42 0.65 -1.04
C THR A 41 20.18 1.50 -0.74
N VAL A 42 19.30 1.03 0.15
CA VAL A 42 18.03 1.70 0.50
C VAL A 42 18.26 3.11 1.05
N GLU A 43 19.34 3.32 1.81
CA GLU A 43 19.71 4.63 2.38
C GLU A 43 19.91 5.73 1.33
N HIS A 44 20.25 5.35 0.10
CA HIS A 44 20.53 6.29 -0.97
C HIS A 44 19.27 7.05 -1.41
N LEU A 45 18.07 6.50 -1.14
CA LEU A 45 16.80 7.21 -1.33
C LEU A 45 16.72 8.50 -0.48
N GLY A 46 17.44 8.57 0.64
CA GLY A 46 17.47 9.77 1.48
C GLY A 46 18.25 10.94 0.88
N MET A 47 19.06 10.71 -0.16
CA MET A 47 19.93 11.74 -0.74
C MET A 47 19.21 12.66 -1.74
N ASP A 48 18.07 12.24 -2.29
CA ASP A 48 17.22 13.08 -3.14
C ASP A 48 15.95 13.48 -2.38
N PRO A 49 15.65 14.78 -2.22
CA PRO A 49 14.42 15.24 -1.56
C PRO A 49 13.13 14.62 -2.11
N LYS A 50 13.09 14.24 -3.39
CA LYS A 50 11.92 13.61 -4.03
C LYS A 50 11.71 12.17 -3.58
N THR A 51 12.78 11.44 -3.24
CA THR A 51 12.71 10.03 -2.86
C THR A 51 12.89 9.81 -1.35
N ALA A 52 13.35 10.81 -0.60
CA ALA A 52 13.45 10.76 0.85
C ALA A 52 12.15 10.34 1.57
N PRO A 53 10.93 10.74 1.12
CA PRO A 53 9.69 10.23 1.70
C PRO A 53 9.51 8.72 1.55
N LEU A 54 10.05 8.11 0.48
CA LEU A 54 9.98 6.67 0.25
C LEU A 54 10.84 5.91 1.26
N LEU A 55 12.02 6.43 1.61
CA LEU A 55 12.88 5.84 2.65
C LEU A 55 12.14 5.75 3.99
N LYS A 56 11.38 6.80 4.35
CA LYS A 56 10.54 6.82 5.55
C LYS A 56 9.39 5.80 5.47
N ALA A 57 8.82 5.60 4.28
CA ALA A 57 7.71 4.66 4.09
C ALA A 57 8.12 3.19 4.27
N ILE A 58 9.36 2.84 3.92
CA ILE A 58 9.88 1.46 3.95
C ILE A 58 10.70 1.12 5.21
N ARG A 59 10.87 2.07 6.15
CA ARG A 59 11.54 1.86 7.44
C ARG A 59 10.57 1.85 8.62
N ASN A 60 10.92 1.09 9.65
CA ASN A 60 10.29 1.15 10.96
C ASN A 60 10.71 2.44 11.70
N PRO A 61 10.01 2.81 12.79
CA PRO A 61 10.39 3.98 13.60
C PRO A 61 11.80 3.90 14.19
N ASP A 62 12.34 2.69 14.38
CA ASP A 62 13.70 2.43 14.86
C ASP A 62 14.79 2.51 13.76
N GLY A 63 14.40 2.79 12.51
CA GLY A 63 15.29 2.89 11.36
C GLY A 63 15.56 1.57 10.63
N THR A 64 15.10 0.43 11.15
CA THR A 64 15.24 -0.87 10.48
C THR A 64 14.34 -0.99 9.24
N ALA A 65 14.71 -1.82 8.27
CA ALA A 65 13.86 -2.08 7.11
C ALA A 65 12.57 -2.80 7.50
N LYS A 66 11.44 -2.43 6.90
CA LYS A 66 10.18 -3.17 7.07
C LYS A 66 10.27 -4.52 6.38
N LEU A 67 10.01 -5.59 7.13
CA LEU A 67 9.89 -6.94 6.59
C LEU A 67 8.46 -7.18 6.09
N GLN A 68 8.31 -7.49 4.80
CA GLN A 68 7.04 -7.96 4.26
C GLN A 68 7.01 -9.49 4.28
N ARG A 69 6.00 -10.04 4.94
CA ARG A 69 5.72 -11.49 4.93
C ARG A 69 4.81 -11.81 3.73
N ASP A 70 4.79 -13.07 3.33
CA ASP A 70 3.95 -13.55 2.22
C ASP A 70 4.31 -12.90 0.87
N VAL A 71 5.60 -12.81 0.59
CA VAL A 71 6.14 -12.38 -0.71
C VAL A 71 6.81 -13.58 -1.38
N TRP A 72 6.48 -13.80 -2.64
CA TRP A 72 7.14 -14.76 -3.52
C TRP A 72 7.90 -13.98 -4.59
N ILE A 73 9.21 -14.25 -4.74
CA ILE A 73 10.11 -13.64 -5.72
C ILE A 73 10.51 -14.72 -6.73
#